data_AF-A0A8S3GAY3-F1
#
_entry.id   AF-A0A8S3GAY3-F1
#
_cell.length_a   1.000
_cell.length_b   1.000
_cell.length_c   1.000
_cell.angle_alpha   90.00
_cell.angle_beta   90.00
_cell.angle_gamma   90.00
#
_symmetry.space_group_name_H-M   'P 1'
#
loop_
_entity.id
_entity.type
_entity.pdbx_description
1 polymer ?
#
loop_
_entity_poly.entity_id
_entity_poly.type
_entity_poly.pdbx_seq_one_letter_code
_entity_poly.pdbx_strand_id
1 'polypeptide(L)' 'MDDCWQVSRDSQGTIQADPNAFPSGIPALVDYVQSRKLKFGLYS' A
#
# COMPACT_ATOMS: atom_id res chain seq x y z
N MET A 1 8.07 -2.23 -1.87
CA MET A 1 7.04 -3.20 -2.27
C MET A 1 6.97 -3.15 -3.77
N ASP A 2 7.20 -4.30 -4.39
CA ASP A 2 7.30 -4.45 -5.84
C ASP A 2 5.90 -4.67 -6.45
N ASP A 3 5.80 -5.28 -7.62
CA ASP A 3 4.54 -5.48 -8.33
C ASP A 3 3.49 -6.32 -7.57
N CYS A 4 2.24 -6.33 -8.09
CA CYS A 4 1.09 -7.10 -7.61
C CYS A 4 0.44 -6.63 -6.29
N TRP A 5 0.73 -5.42 -5.80
CA TRP A 5 0.06 -4.88 -4.59
C TRP A 5 -1.25 -4.11 -4.89
N GLN A 6 -1.39 -3.60 -6.12
CA GLN A 6 -2.54 -2.83 -6.58
C GLN A 6 -3.51 -3.70 -7.39
N VAL A 7 -4.81 -3.43 -7.30
CA VAL A 7 -5.86 -4.20 -8.00
C VAL A 7 -6.70 -3.38 -8.96
N SER A 8 -6.84 -2.08 -8.72
CA SER A 8 -7.67 -1.21 -9.56
C SER A 8 -7.36 0.28 -9.33
N ARG A 9 -8.09 1.14 -10.06
CA ARG A 9 -8.17 2.57 -9.80
C ARG A 9 -9.63 2.96 -9.58
N ASP A 10 -9.87 3.91 -8.69
CA ASP A 10 -11.22 4.47 -8.49
C ASP A 10 -11.62 5.47 -9.59
N SER A 11 -12.81 6.06 -9.46
CA SER A 11 -13.33 7.05 -10.42
C SER A 11 -12.51 8.33 -10.53
N GLN A 12 -11.61 8.59 -9.57
CA GLN A 12 -10.68 9.72 -9.57
C GLN A 12 -9.27 9.31 -10.04
N GLY A 13 -9.08 8.04 -10.42
CA GLY A 13 -7.79 7.50 -10.85
C GLY A 13 -6.86 7.08 -9.71
N THR A 14 -7.33 7.08 -8.45
CA THR A 14 -6.55 6.70 -7.28
C THR A 14 -6.32 5.20 -7.25
N ILE A 15 -5.07 4.77 -7.10
CA ILE A 15 -4.68 3.35 -7.00
C ILE A 15 -5.30 2.73 -5.74
N GLN A 16 -5.92 1.57 -5.91
CA GLN A 16 -6.49 0.76 -4.85
C GLN A 16 -5.61 -0.46 -4.58
N ALA A 17 -5.20 -0.64 -3.33
CA ALA A 17 -4.48 -1.84 -2.89
C ALA A 17 -5.44 -3.04 -2.76
N ASP A 18 -4.91 -4.26 -2.89
CA ASP A 18 -5.71 -5.47 -2.65
C ASP A 18 -6.22 -5.51 -1.19
N PRO A 19 -7.53 -5.45 -0.94
CA PRO A 19 -8.08 -5.46 0.42
C PRO A 19 -7.89 -6.80 1.14
N ASN A 20 -7.68 -7.91 0.42
CA ASN A 20 -7.41 -9.21 1.02
C ASN A 20 -5.96 -9.32 1.48
N ALA A 21 -5.02 -8.80 0.69
CA ALA A 21 -3.60 -8.78 1.05
C ALA A 21 -3.28 -7.68 2.06
N PHE A 22 -3.96 -6.53 1.98
CA PHE A 22 -3.77 -5.37 2.84
C PHE A 22 -5.09 -5.00 3.57
N PRO A 23 -5.58 -5.86 4.48
CA PRO A 23 -6.86 -5.65 5.16
C PRO A 23 -6.89 -4.42 6.08
N SER A 24 -5.72 -3.94 6.51
CA SER A 24 -5.57 -2.69 7.27
C SER A 24 -5.14 -1.50 6.39
N GLY A 25 -5.01 -1.71 5.08
CA GLY A 25 -4.57 -0.73 4.10
C GLY A 25 -3.05 -0.47 4.12
N ILE A 26 -2.56 0.13 3.03
CA ILE A 26 -1.17 0.58 2.91
C ILE A 26 -0.77 1.61 3.99
N PRO A 27 -1.63 2.57 4.40
CA PRO A 27 -1.26 3.52 5.45
C PRO A 27 -0.83 2.85 6.76
N ALA A 28 -1.58 1.84 7.22
CA ALA A 28 -1.23 1.12 8.45
C ALA A 28 0.11 0.38 8.34
N LEU A 29 0.42 -0.18 7.16
CA LEU A 29 1.71 -0.79 6.88
C LEU A 29 2.84 0.24 6.90
N VAL A 30 2.62 1.43 6.34
CA VAL A 30 3.59 2.53 6.36
C VAL A 30 3.87 2.97 7.79
N ASP A 31 2.84 3.18 8.61
CA ASP A 31 2.99 3.55 10.03
C ASP A 31 3.80 2.49 10.80
N TYR A 32 3.49 1.21 10.56
CA TYR A 32 4.21 0.08 11.15
C TYR A 32 5.71 0.07 10.78
N VAL A 33 6.03 0.34 9.51
CA VAL A 33 7.42 0.41 9.02
C VAL A 33 8.14 1.62 9.61
N GLN A 34 7.50 2.79 9.64
CA GLN A 34 8.08 4.01 10.20
C GLN A 34 8.32 3.92 11.71
N SER A 35 7.44 3.24 12.46
CA SER A 35 7.63 2.97 13.90
C SER A 35 8.94 2.21 14.20
N ARG A 36 9.46 1.48 13.20
CA ARG A 36 10.73 0.73 13.27
C ARG A 36 11.92 1.53 12.75
N LYS A 37 11.76 2.83 12.50
CA LYS A 37 12.78 3.71 11.91
C LYS A 37 13.27 3.24 10.53
N LEU A 38 12.40 2.56 9.79
CA LEU A 38 12.63 2.11 8.42
C LEU A 38 11.90 3.02 7.43
N LYS A 39 12.32 3.00 6.16
CA LYS A 39 11.65 3.69 5.06
C LYS A 39 10.84 2.70 4.23
N PHE A 40 9.70 3.14 3.71
CA PHE A 40 8.85 2.34 2.84
C PHE A 40 8.91 2.87 1.41
N GLY A 41 9.32 2.01 0.47
CA GLY A 41 9.30 2.29 -0.97
C GLY A 41 8.16 1.53 -1.64
N LEU A 42 7.54 2.16 -2.64
CA LEU A 42 6.40 1.62 -3.39
C LEU A 42 6.75 1.61 -4.88
N TYR A 43 6.42 0.53 -5.57
CA TYR A 43 6.55 0.39 -7.03
C TYR A 43 5.21 0.68 -7.71
N SER A 44 5.26 1.35 -8.86
CA SER A 44 4.14 1.53 -9.78
C SER A 44 4.63 1.49 -11.21
#